data_AF-A0A1X0NR49-F1
#
_entry.id   AF-A0A1X0NR49-F1
#
_cell.length_a   1.000
_cell.length_b   1.000
_cell.length_c   1.000
_cell.angle_alpha   90.00
_cell.angle_beta   90.00
_cell.angle_gamma   90.00
#
_symmetry.space_group_name_H-M   'P 1'
#
loop_
_entity.id
_entity.type
_entity.pdbx_description
1 polymer ?
#
loop_
_entity_poly.entity_id
_entity_poly.type
_entity_poly.pdbx_seq_one_letter_code
_entity_poly.pdbx_strand_id
1 'polypeptide(L)'
;MLHRCVRLFLKARPKTVSVEPGSNRLPDSVVLAKGKDIFAVPDFPGKRVMHNWRFFIKAGKAATGPPVGQEFSKLGLKAMDFAKAFNDRTKPHFKDDVELIVRIQVYFDKTYMYSIEPPPTAWFILRALRKKRRETGPVSIRGCYCALMTLEMAYEIAKMKPKNWGKPEYPLLETRVRRVVGQARRMGVCFIGVDTPGSSPVKGMTERQYAEESAKYRKIHAEQYTALKQRELQEAPLIERLHRPNMTPLTEAQIEEGLRDANLMHALWKASHPKSPYHRDLQQREMARRYLNARGWLKDMTLDEMQVVFMNHRLPDIERSHQMDDGKMDEHVYWSRDSTSQ
;
A
#
# COMPACT_ATOMS: atom_id res chain seq x y z
N MET A 1 48.26 5.50 33.00
CA MET A 1 48.11 4.63 31.82
C MET A 1 46.66 4.11 31.66
N LEU A 2 45.63 4.97 31.67
CA LEU A 2 44.22 4.53 31.54
C LEU A 2 43.35 5.43 30.65
N HIS A 3 43.95 6.24 29.77
CA HIS A 3 43.22 7.05 28.78
C HIS A 3 43.36 6.58 27.32
N ARG A 4 44.08 5.47 27.06
CA ARG A 4 44.31 4.97 25.68
C ARG A 4 43.40 3.82 25.23
N CYS A 5 42.56 3.24 26.09
CA CYS A 5 41.74 2.06 25.71
C CYS A 5 40.30 2.33 25.25
N VAL A 6 39.75 3.54 25.39
CA VAL A 6 38.32 3.79 25.04
C VAL A 6 38.09 4.12 23.56
N ARG A 7 39.12 4.55 22.82
CA ARG A 7 38.99 4.92 21.39
C ARG A 7 38.99 3.73 20.40
N LEU A 8 39.33 2.53 20.86
CA LEU A 8 39.48 1.34 20.00
C LEU A 8 38.19 0.51 19.83
N PHE A 9 37.15 0.71 20.65
CA PHE A 9 35.89 -0.06 20.57
C PHE A 9 34.71 0.66 19.91
N LEU A 10 34.93 1.84 19.33
CA LEU A 10 33.88 2.61 18.61
C LEU A 10 34.25 2.95 17.17
N LYS A 11 35.22 2.24 16.59
CA LYS A 11 35.53 2.29 15.15
C LYS A 11 35.06 0.99 14.50
N ALA A 12 34.30 1.19 13.42
CA ALA A 12 33.68 0.23 12.52
C ALA A 12 32.28 -0.28 12.93
N ARG A 13 31.26 0.07 12.13
CA ARG A 13 30.27 -0.93 11.68
C ARG A 13 30.85 -1.53 10.39
N PRO A 14 31.71 -2.57 10.42
CA PRO A 14 32.26 -3.13 9.19
C PRO A 14 31.33 -4.23 8.70
N LYS A 15 30.36 -3.81 7.87
CA LYS A 15 29.74 -4.50 6.73
C LYS A 15 28.39 -3.85 6.46
N THR A 16 28.39 -2.83 5.61
CA THR A 16 27.17 -2.41 4.90
C THR A 16 26.82 -3.51 3.91
N VAL A 17 25.72 -4.23 4.15
CA VAL A 17 25.32 -5.41 3.36
C VAL A 17 25.02 -5.03 1.90
N SER A 18 24.42 -3.85 1.68
CA SER A 18 24.15 -3.29 0.36
C SER A 18 24.22 -1.75 0.43
N VAL A 19 24.98 -1.13 -0.46
CA VAL A 19 25.14 0.35 -0.54
C VAL A 19 24.28 0.96 -1.65
N GLU A 20 23.60 0.12 -2.44
CA GLU A 20 22.74 0.60 -3.53
C GLU A 20 21.50 1.34 -3.01
N PRO A 21 21.15 2.51 -3.58
CA PRO A 21 19.98 3.27 -3.15
C PRO A 21 18.68 2.49 -3.34
N GLY A 22 18.03 2.11 -2.23
CA GLY A 22 16.66 1.61 -2.24
C GLY A 22 16.49 0.17 -2.76
N SER A 23 17.58 -0.59 -2.87
CA SER A 23 17.56 -1.99 -3.34
C SER A 23 16.93 -2.96 -2.33
N ASN A 24 17.07 -2.69 -1.03
CA ASN A 24 16.56 -3.55 0.04
C ASN A 24 15.04 -3.37 0.28
N ARG A 25 14.21 -3.80 -0.68
CA ARG A 25 12.73 -3.67 -0.63
C ARG A 25 12.01 -4.95 -0.21
N LEU A 26 12.51 -6.11 -0.62
CA LEU A 26 11.93 -7.42 -0.35
C LEU A 26 12.70 -8.15 0.75
N PRO A 27 12.05 -9.05 1.50
CA PRO A 27 12.75 -9.95 2.40
C PRO A 27 13.61 -10.94 1.61
N ASP A 28 14.57 -11.58 2.28
CA ASP A 28 15.44 -12.59 1.69
C ASP A 28 14.66 -13.67 0.91
N SER A 29 15.25 -14.14 -0.19
CA SER A 29 14.62 -15.10 -1.12
C SER A 29 14.10 -16.36 -0.41
N VAL A 30 14.84 -16.88 0.57
CA VAL A 30 14.47 -18.05 1.36
C VAL A 30 13.22 -17.78 2.20
N VAL A 31 13.13 -16.60 2.82
CA VAL A 31 11.98 -16.20 3.63
C VAL A 31 10.76 -15.98 2.75
N LEU A 32 10.96 -15.39 1.57
CA LEU A 32 9.92 -15.14 0.59
C LEU A 32 9.34 -16.44 0.03
N ALA A 33 10.18 -17.42 -0.31
CA ALA A 33 9.74 -18.73 -0.78
C ALA A 33 8.90 -19.46 0.28
N LYS A 34 9.37 -19.50 1.54
CA LYS A 34 8.62 -20.07 2.66
C LYS A 34 7.31 -19.33 2.91
N GLY A 35 7.33 -18.00 2.83
CA GLY A 35 6.14 -17.17 2.98
C GLY A 35 5.09 -17.45 1.90
N LYS A 36 5.52 -17.61 0.64
CA LYS A 36 4.63 -17.96 -0.48
C LYS A 36 3.95 -19.31 -0.29
N ASP A 37 4.67 -20.32 0.20
CA ASP A 37 4.12 -21.66 0.42
C ASP A 37 3.14 -21.69 1.61
N ILE A 38 3.56 -21.18 2.76
CA ILE A 38 2.78 -21.27 4.00
C ILE A 38 1.57 -20.33 3.99
N PHE A 39 1.75 -19.09 3.52
CA PHE A 39 0.70 -18.06 3.48
C PHE A 39 0.01 -17.99 2.11
N ALA A 40 0.08 -19.07 1.33
CA ALA A 40 -0.68 -19.20 0.10
C ALA A 40 -2.18 -19.04 0.37
N VAL A 41 -2.83 -18.17 -0.40
CA VAL A 41 -4.28 -18.04 -0.41
C VAL A 41 -4.82 -19.14 -1.34
N PRO A 42 -5.68 -20.05 -0.85
CA PRO A 42 -6.27 -21.05 -1.72
C PRO A 42 -7.29 -20.41 -2.68
N ASP A 43 -7.51 -21.05 -3.81
CA ASP A 43 -8.50 -20.58 -4.79
C ASP A 43 -9.91 -20.62 -4.19
N PHE A 44 -10.65 -19.52 -4.37
CA PHE A 44 -12.00 -19.41 -3.84
C PHE A 44 -12.98 -20.16 -4.76
N PRO A 45 -13.82 -21.07 -4.24
CA PRO A 45 -14.73 -21.88 -5.04
C PRO A 45 -15.96 -21.11 -5.57
N GLY A 46 -16.05 -19.79 -5.36
CA GLY A 46 -17.19 -18.96 -5.79
C GLY A 46 -18.53 -19.26 -5.10
N LYS A 47 -18.54 -20.12 -4.08
CA LYS A 47 -19.74 -20.53 -3.34
C LYS A 47 -20.23 -19.44 -2.40
N ARG A 48 -21.53 -19.45 -2.08
CA ARG A 48 -22.11 -18.54 -1.07
C ARG A 48 -21.48 -18.79 0.30
N VAL A 49 -20.83 -17.77 0.85
CA VAL A 49 -20.23 -17.79 2.19
C VAL A 49 -21.31 -17.61 3.25
N MET A 50 -21.35 -18.47 4.25
CA MET A 50 -22.22 -18.31 5.42
C MET A 50 -21.51 -17.59 6.56
N HIS A 51 -20.27 -18.00 6.89
CA HIS A 51 -19.53 -17.47 8.02
C HIS A 51 -18.10 -17.08 7.63
N ASN A 52 -17.64 -15.95 8.15
CA ASN A 52 -16.27 -15.47 8.02
C ASN A 52 -15.67 -15.34 9.43
N TRP A 53 -14.79 -16.26 9.79
CA TRP A 53 -14.12 -16.24 11.09
C TRP A 53 -12.68 -15.80 10.99
N ARG A 54 -12.19 -15.20 12.09
CA ARG A 54 -10.80 -14.82 12.26
C ARG A 54 -10.36 -15.21 13.66
N PHE A 55 -9.36 -16.07 13.74
CA PHE A 55 -8.76 -16.53 14.98
C PHE A 55 -7.28 -16.14 15.05
N PHE A 56 -6.77 -16.06 16.27
CA PHE A 56 -5.35 -16.00 16.53
C PHE A 56 -4.91 -17.33 17.13
N ILE A 57 -4.03 -18.06 16.43
CA ILE A 57 -3.62 -19.42 16.79
C ILE A 57 -2.10 -19.47 16.80
N LYS A 58 -1.53 -20.02 17.87
CA LYS A 58 -0.08 -20.24 17.96
C LYS A 58 0.35 -21.32 16.97
N ALA A 59 1.43 -21.08 16.24
CA ALA A 59 1.97 -22.03 15.28
C ALA A 59 2.26 -23.39 15.95
N GLY A 60 1.87 -24.49 15.29
CA GLY A 60 2.07 -25.86 15.75
C GLY A 60 1.28 -26.28 17.00
N LYS A 61 0.42 -25.40 17.54
CA LYS A 61 -0.35 -25.62 18.78
C LYS A 61 -1.83 -25.28 18.63
N ALA A 62 -2.45 -25.63 17.50
CA ALA A 62 -3.91 -25.59 17.37
C ALA A 62 -4.52 -26.66 18.27
N ALA A 63 -5.42 -26.21 19.16
CA ALA A 63 -6.21 -27.06 20.03
C ALA A 63 -7.68 -27.03 19.59
N THR A 64 -8.39 -28.14 19.78
CA THR A 64 -9.84 -28.24 19.57
C THR A 64 -10.66 -27.62 20.71
N GLY A 65 -10.00 -26.92 21.64
CA GLY A 65 -10.62 -26.22 22.75
C GLY A 65 -11.40 -24.95 22.34
N PRO A 66 -11.97 -24.23 23.32
CA PRO A 66 -12.61 -22.93 23.09
C PRO A 66 -11.55 -21.93 22.59
N PRO A 67 -11.74 -21.09 21.54
CA PRO A 67 -12.95 -20.67 20.81
C PRO A 67 -13.21 -21.41 19.48
N VAL A 68 -12.20 -22.05 18.89
CA VAL A 68 -12.33 -22.68 17.55
C VAL A 68 -13.29 -23.87 17.62
N GLY A 69 -13.13 -24.75 18.61
CA GLY A 69 -14.01 -25.91 18.77
C GLY A 69 -15.48 -25.53 18.94
N GLN A 70 -15.78 -24.45 19.67
CA GLN A 70 -17.15 -23.99 19.88
C GLN A 70 -17.82 -23.53 18.58
N GLU A 71 -17.11 -22.74 17.77
CA GLU A 71 -17.65 -22.26 16.49
C GLU A 71 -17.85 -23.40 15.46
N PHE A 72 -16.91 -24.35 15.40
CA PHE A 72 -17.06 -25.53 14.55
C PHE A 72 -18.23 -26.43 14.99
N SER A 73 -18.39 -26.64 16.30
CA SER A 73 -19.49 -27.44 16.84
C SER A 73 -20.87 -26.83 16.57
N LYS A 74 -21.01 -25.49 16.60
CA LYS A 74 -22.27 -24.81 16.25
C LYS A 74 -22.74 -25.13 14.84
N LEU A 75 -21.82 -25.37 13.90
CA LEU A 75 -22.14 -25.71 12.50
C LEU A 75 -22.14 -27.23 12.23
N GLY A 76 -21.79 -28.05 13.24
CA GLY A 76 -21.65 -29.49 13.09
C GLY A 76 -20.41 -29.91 12.28
N LEU A 77 -19.32 -29.14 12.37
CA LEU A 77 -18.06 -29.39 11.67
C LEU A 77 -17.01 -30.06 12.58
N LYS A 78 -16.14 -30.88 11.99
CA LYS A 78 -15.06 -31.56 12.72
C LYS A 78 -13.85 -30.63 12.91
N ALA A 79 -13.70 -30.07 14.11
CA ALA A 79 -12.57 -29.18 14.44
C ALA A 79 -11.20 -29.89 14.47
N MET A 80 -11.18 -31.21 14.69
CA MET A 80 -9.95 -32.00 14.83
C MET A 80 -9.16 -32.06 13.51
N ASP A 81 -9.87 -32.18 12.38
CA ASP A 81 -9.27 -32.23 11.04
C ASP A 81 -8.58 -30.91 10.71
N PHE A 82 -9.21 -29.78 11.05
CA PHE A 82 -8.59 -28.46 10.97
C PHE A 82 -7.34 -28.33 11.85
N ALA A 83 -7.44 -28.72 13.13
CA ALA A 83 -6.33 -28.58 14.07
C ALA A 83 -5.10 -29.39 13.63
N LYS A 84 -5.31 -30.61 13.11
CA LYS A 84 -4.24 -31.46 12.57
C LYS A 84 -3.60 -30.82 11.33
N ALA A 85 -4.41 -30.47 10.32
CA ALA A 85 -3.91 -29.85 9.09
C ALA A 85 -3.14 -28.54 9.35
N PHE A 86 -3.62 -27.72 10.30
CA PHE A 86 -2.93 -26.50 10.70
C PHE A 86 -1.58 -26.79 11.39
N ASN A 87 -1.54 -27.76 12.30
CA ASN A 87 -0.32 -28.10 13.03
C ASN A 87 0.74 -28.69 12.09
N ASP A 88 0.35 -29.59 11.19
CA ASP A 88 1.28 -30.22 10.23
C ASP A 88 1.89 -29.16 9.29
N ARG A 89 1.10 -28.16 8.87
CA ARG A 89 1.59 -27.07 8.01
C ARG A 89 2.44 -26.03 8.74
N THR A 90 2.22 -25.78 10.03
CA THR A 90 2.87 -24.68 10.76
C THR A 90 4.03 -25.10 11.67
N LYS A 91 3.97 -26.30 12.27
CA LYS A 91 4.98 -26.80 13.20
C LYS A 91 6.42 -26.84 12.65
N PRO A 92 6.70 -27.24 11.38
CA PRO A 92 8.08 -27.36 10.92
C PRO A 92 8.76 -26.02 10.57
N HIS A 93 7.99 -24.94 10.38
CA HIS A 93 8.52 -23.71 9.78
C HIS A 93 8.58 -22.51 10.73
N PHE A 94 7.83 -22.53 11.83
CA PHE A 94 7.76 -21.41 12.75
C PHE A 94 8.51 -21.69 14.06
N LYS A 95 9.07 -20.63 14.64
CA LYS A 95 9.58 -20.65 16.00
C LYS A 95 8.43 -20.82 17.00
N ASP A 96 8.76 -21.34 18.17
CA ASP A 96 7.81 -21.43 19.27
C ASP A 96 7.20 -20.07 19.62
N ASP A 97 5.92 -20.08 19.98
CA ASP A 97 5.17 -18.91 20.48
C ASP A 97 4.96 -17.76 19.48
N VAL A 98 4.95 -18.07 18.18
CA VAL A 98 4.50 -17.16 17.12
C VAL A 98 2.99 -17.31 16.94
N GLU A 99 2.26 -16.21 17.10
CA GLU A 99 0.80 -16.13 16.93
C GLU A 99 0.44 -15.76 15.50
N LEU A 100 -0.22 -16.66 14.78
CA LEU A 100 -0.64 -16.48 13.40
C LEU A 100 -2.12 -16.10 13.34
N ILE A 101 -2.49 -15.36 12.31
CA ILE A 101 -3.89 -15.04 12.03
C ILE A 101 -4.43 -16.14 11.12
N VAL A 102 -5.50 -16.81 11.54
CA VAL A 102 -6.17 -17.82 10.71
C VAL A 102 -7.54 -17.29 10.33
N ARG A 103 -7.79 -17.17 9.03
CA ARG A 103 -9.12 -16.85 8.51
C ARG A 103 -9.77 -18.11 8.01
N ILE A 104 -10.99 -18.36 8.45
CA ILE A 104 -11.77 -19.54 8.05
C ILE A 104 -13.04 -19.03 7.40
N GLN A 105 -13.27 -19.42 6.15
CA GLN A 105 -14.51 -19.15 5.43
C GLN A 105 -15.30 -20.45 5.37
N VAL A 106 -16.55 -20.40 5.84
CA VAL A 106 -17.48 -21.54 5.79
C VAL A 106 -18.56 -21.24 4.77
N TYR A 107 -18.76 -22.15 3.82
CA TYR A 107 -19.73 -22.03 2.74
C TYR A 107 -21.06 -22.71 3.10
N PHE A 108 -22.10 -22.49 2.27
CA PHE A 108 -23.46 -23.02 2.49
C PHE A 108 -23.54 -24.54 2.57
N ASP A 109 -22.65 -25.25 1.88
CA ASP A 109 -22.54 -26.71 1.84
C ASP A 109 -21.77 -27.27 3.04
N LYS A 110 -21.47 -26.44 4.05
CA LYS A 110 -20.65 -26.78 5.23
C LYS A 110 -19.21 -27.18 4.87
N THR A 111 -18.75 -26.90 3.65
CA THR A 111 -17.32 -26.95 3.36
C THR A 111 -16.64 -25.70 3.90
N TYR A 112 -15.38 -25.82 4.33
CA TYR A 112 -14.61 -24.69 4.82
C TYR A 112 -13.24 -24.62 4.16
N MET A 113 -12.77 -23.40 3.97
CA MET A 113 -11.42 -23.11 3.51
C MET A 113 -10.76 -22.20 4.54
N TYR A 114 -9.47 -22.40 4.78
CA TYR A 114 -8.71 -21.55 5.70
C TYR A 114 -7.47 -20.97 5.03
N SER A 115 -7.15 -19.74 5.38
CA SER A 115 -5.89 -19.09 5.02
C SER A 115 -5.13 -18.70 6.27
N ILE A 116 -3.81 -18.85 6.20
CA ILE A 116 -2.89 -18.46 7.26
C ILE A 116 -2.27 -17.12 6.85
N GLU A 117 -2.27 -16.17 7.77
CA GLU A 117 -1.65 -14.86 7.62
C GLU A 117 -0.53 -14.69 8.67
N PRO A 118 0.49 -13.86 8.36
CA PRO A 118 1.51 -13.52 9.35
C PRO A 118 0.91 -12.81 10.56
N PRO A 119 1.65 -12.74 11.69
CA PRO A 119 1.20 -12.09 12.91
C PRO A 119 0.64 -10.67 12.70
N PRO A 120 -0.22 -10.18 13.62
CA PRO A 120 -0.68 -8.80 13.55
C PRO A 120 0.50 -7.83 13.71
N THR A 121 0.38 -6.63 13.13
CA THR A 121 1.44 -5.62 13.17
C THR A 121 1.78 -5.22 14.61
N ALA A 122 0.79 -5.23 15.52
CA ALA A 122 1.00 -5.00 16.94
C ALA A 122 1.96 -6.02 17.57
N TRP A 123 1.87 -7.29 17.17
CA TRP A 123 2.78 -8.34 17.64
C TRP A 123 4.21 -8.06 17.17
N PHE A 124 4.39 -7.67 15.92
CA PHE A 124 5.70 -7.29 15.37
C PHE A 124 6.30 -6.07 16.09
N ILE A 125 5.49 -5.03 16.36
CA ILE A 125 5.94 -3.83 17.08
C ILE A 125 6.39 -4.19 18.50
N LEU A 126 5.59 -4.99 19.23
CA LEU A 126 5.95 -5.42 20.59
C LEU A 126 7.24 -6.24 20.62
N ARG A 127 7.43 -7.13 19.64
CA ARG A 127 8.66 -7.92 19.50
C ARG A 127 9.88 -7.05 19.15
N ALA A 128 9.74 -6.11 18.22
CA ALA A 128 10.80 -5.18 17.84
C ALA A 128 11.24 -4.30 19.01
N LEU A 129 10.29 -3.84 19.83
CA LEU A 129 10.53 -3.02 21.02
C LEU A 129 10.89 -3.83 22.28
N ARG A 130 10.84 -5.16 22.19
CA ARG A 130 11.02 -6.08 23.34
C ARG A 130 10.08 -5.76 24.52
N LYS A 131 8.85 -5.36 24.22
CA LYS A 131 7.81 -5.04 25.21
C LYS A 131 6.79 -6.17 25.32
N LYS A 132 6.25 -6.41 26.52
CA LYS A 132 5.17 -7.37 26.75
C LYS A 132 3.79 -6.73 26.56
N ARG A 133 2.76 -7.58 26.52
CA ARG A 133 1.35 -7.14 26.48
C ARG A 133 1.07 -6.24 27.69
N ARG A 134 0.34 -5.14 27.48
CA ARG A 134 -0.01 -4.08 28.45
C ARG A 134 1.10 -3.09 28.82
N GLU A 135 2.33 -3.27 28.34
CA GLU A 135 3.40 -2.28 28.57
C GLU A 135 3.28 -1.05 27.65
N THR A 136 2.47 -1.13 26.60
CA THR A 136 2.19 -0.04 25.65
C THR A 136 0.77 0.47 25.79
N GLY A 137 0.54 1.76 25.55
CA GLY A 137 -0.78 2.39 25.57
C GLY A 137 -0.76 3.77 24.92
N PRO A 138 -1.92 4.32 24.53
CA PRO A 138 -2.00 5.59 23.83
C PRO A 138 -1.52 6.75 24.71
N VAL A 139 -0.80 7.70 24.11
CA VAL A 139 -0.20 8.85 24.80
C VAL A 139 -1.26 9.70 25.51
N SER A 140 -2.43 9.90 24.89
CA SER A 140 -3.52 10.68 25.50
C SER A 140 -4.04 10.10 26.82
N ILE A 141 -3.95 8.79 27.02
CA ILE A 141 -4.41 8.12 28.25
C ILE A 141 -3.29 8.05 29.28
N ARG A 142 -2.04 7.84 28.84
CA ARG A 142 -0.88 7.65 29.74
C ARG A 142 -0.12 8.93 30.09
N GLY A 143 -0.22 9.96 29.26
CA GLY A 143 0.58 11.18 29.37
C GLY A 143 2.05 11.05 28.96
N CYS A 144 2.52 9.86 28.57
CA CYS A 144 3.92 9.63 28.21
C CYS A 144 4.09 8.68 27.02
N TYR A 145 5.23 8.79 26.33
CA TYR A 145 5.62 7.87 25.28
C TYR A 145 6.18 6.57 25.87
N CYS A 146 5.79 5.42 25.31
CA CYS A 146 6.14 4.11 25.84
C CYS A 146 7.56 3.66 25.47
N ALA A 147 8.01 4.01 24.26
CA ALA A 147 9.31 3.66 23.71
C ALA A 147 9.65 4.55 22.51
N LEU A 148 10.92 4.55 22.13
CA LEU A 148 11.44 5.21 20.93
C LEU A 148 11.72 4.15 19.84
N MET A 149 11.30 4.40 18.61
CA MET A 149 11.48 3.51 17.46
C MET A 149 12.00 4.28 16.24
N THR A 150 12.86 3.64 15.44
CA THR A 150 13.31 4.20 14.16
C THR A 150 12.38 3.80 13.02
N LEU A 151 12.35 4.60 11.95
CA LEU A 151 11.60 4.24 10.73
C LEU A 151 12.14 2.96 10.09
N GLU A 152 13.45 2.69 10.20
CA GLU A 152 14.08 1.46 9.70
C GLU A 152 13.41 0.19 10.25
N MET A 153 13.13 0.15 11.56
CA MET A 153 12.41 -0.97 12.17
C MET A 153 11.00 -1.11 11.59
N ALA A 154 10.32 0.01 11.31
CA ALA A 154 9.01 -0.01 10.68
C ALA A 154 9.06 -0.50 9.21
N TYR A 155 10.13 -0.19 8.47
CA TYR A 155 10.38 -0.74 7.13
C TYR A 155 10.51 -2.27 7.17
N GLU A 156 11.32 -2.82 8.08
CA GLU A 156 11.46 -4.29 8.22
C GLU A 156 10.15 -4.97 8.61
N ILE A 157 9.36 -4.36 9.49
CA ILE A 157 8.03 -4.87 9.85
C ILE A 157 7.08 -4.85 8.64
N ALA A 158 7.13 -3.79 7.83
CA ALA A 158 6.27 -3.65 6.64
C ALA A 158 6.62 -4.63 5.51
N LYS A 159 7.90 -5.01 5.38
CA LYS A 159 8.35 -6.04 4.41
C LYS A 159 7.68 -7.39 4.67
N MET A 160 7.55 -7.77 5.94
CA MET A 160 6.94 -9.04 6.38
C MET A 160 5.41 -9.09 6.25
N LYS A 161 4.78 -8.00 5.78
CA LYS A 161 3.32 -7.91 5.68
C LYS A 161 2.86 -7.32 4.34
N PRO A 162 3.07 -8.03 3.22
CA PRO A 162 2.46 -7.68 1.94
C PRO A 162 0.95 -7.94 1.96
N LYS A 163 0.22 -7.44 0.95
CA LYS A 163 -1.21 -7.77 0.76
C LYS A 163 -1.38 -9.20 0.27
N ASN A 164 -0.53 -9.62 -0.65
CA ASN A 164 -0.47 -10.98 -1.18
C ASN A 164 1.00 -11.42 -1.24
N TRP A 165 1.30 -12.63 -0.77
CA TRP A 165 2.65 -13.21 -0.85
C TRP A 165 3.07 -13.59 -2.26
N GLY A 166 2.10 -13.83 -3.18
CA GLY A 166 2.40 -14.07 -4.60
C GLY A 166 3.08 -12.88 -5.28
N LYS A 167 2.64 -11.65 -4.94
CA LYS A 167 3.22 -10.37 -5.40
C LYS A 167 3.59 -9.49 -4.18
N PRO A 168 4.72 -9.76 -3.51
CA PRO A 168 5.07 -9.11 -2.24
C PRO A 168 5.49 -7.64 -2.39
N GLU A 169 5.75 -7.19 -3.61
CA GLU A 169 6.03 -5.79 -3.94
C GLU A 169 4.80 -4.90 -3.71
N TYR A 170 3.59 -5.46 -3.89
CA TYR A 170 2.33 -4.74 -3.84
C TYR A 170 1.56 -4.95 -2.52
N PRO A 171 1.00 -3.88 -1.90
CA PRO A 171 1.20 -2.47 -2.20
C PRO A 171 2.63 -2.00 -1.90
N LEU A 172 3.05 -0.87 -2.49
CA LEU A 172 4.41 -0.32 -2.32
C LEU A 172 4.81 -0.17 -0.84
N LEU A 173 6.09 -0.40 -0.56
CA LEU A 173 6.65 -0.43 0.79
C LEU A 173 6.43 0.89 1.54
N GLU A 174 6.64 2.02 0.85
CA GLU A 174 6.46 3.37 1.37
C GLU A 174 5.02 3.60 1.89
N THR A 175 4.03 3.04 1.18
CA THR A 175 2.62 3.11 1.58
C THR A 175 2.32 2.19 2.77
N ARG A 176 2.93 1.00 2.80
CA ARG A 176 2.79 0.05 3.94
C ARG A 176 3.37 0.63 5.22
N VAL A 177 4.55 1.25 5.14
CA VAL A 177 5.25 1.81 6.31
C VAL A 177 4.43 2.87 7.00
N ARG A 178 3.74 3.76 6.26
CA ARG A 178 2.83 4.75 6.85
C ARG A 178 1.75 4.11 7.73
N ARG A 179 1.23 2.95 7.33
CA ARG A 179 0.24 2.19 8.13
C ARG A 179 0.84 1.62 9.40
N VAL A 180 2.06 1.07 9.32
CA VAL A 180 2.80 0.54 10.47
C VAL A 180 3.15 1.65 11.46
N VAL A 181 3.68 2.77 10.97
CA VAL A 181 4.00 3.97 11.76
C VAL A 181 2.75 4.52 12.43
N GLY A 182 1.65 4.65 11.69
CA GLY A 182 0.37 5.10 12.26
C GLY A 182 -0.17 4.17 13.35
N GLN A 183 0.02 2.85 13.20
CA GLN A 183 -0.36 1.89 14.24
C GLN A 183 0.55 1.97 15.47
N ALA A 184 1.86 2.10 15.30
CA ALA A 184 2.80 2.27 16.39
C ALA A 184 2.55 3.58 17.17
N ARG A 185 2.24 4.68 16.46
CA ARG A 185 1.85 5.95 17.09
C ARG A 185 0.59 5.81 17.94
N ARG A 186 -0.43 5.07 17.45
CA ARG A 186 -1.63 4.74 18.26
C ARG A 186 -1.32 3.89 19.50
N MET A 187 -0.24 3.11 19.47
CA MET A 187 0.24 2.34 20.63
C MET A 187 1.10 3.17 21.60
N GLY A 188 1.30 4.46 21.32
CA GLY A 188 2.11 5.36 22.13
C GLY A 188 3.62 5.22 21.94
N VAL A 189 4.05 4.75 20.78
CA VAL A 189 5.48 4.68 20.41
C VAL A 189 5.89 5.98 19.71
N CYS A 190 7.00 6.57 20.14
CA CYS A 190 7.59 7.78 19.55
C CYS A 190 8.55 7.41 18.41
N PHE A 191 8.52 8.17 17.31
CA PHE A 191 9.41 7.99 16.17
C PHE A 191 10.51 9.05 16.05
N ILE A 192 11.72 8.57 15.79
CA ILE A 192 12.85 9.44 15.43
C ILE A 192 12.63 10.00 14.03
N GLY A 193 12.78 11.32 13.87
CA GLY A 193 12.69 12.04 12.59
C GLY A 193 11.27 12.40 12.12
N VAL A 194 10.23 12.02 12.86
CA VAL A 194 8.84 12.43 12.58
C VAL A 194 8.24 13.15 13.80
N ASP A 195 8.21 12.47 14.94
CA ASP A 195 7.70 13.05 16.19
C ASP A 195 8.76 13.91 16.91
N THR A 196 10.02 13.79 16.47
CA THR A 196 11.17 14.53 16.98
C THR A 196 11.76 15.40 15.88
N PRO A 197 12.28 16.61 16.20
CA PRO A 197 12.78 17.55 15.20
C PRO A 197 14.07 17.08 14.51
N GLY A 198 14.85 16.22 15.18
CA GLY A 198 16.11 15.69 14.67
C GLY A 198 16.03 14.21 14.28
N SER A 199 16.90 13.80 13.35
CA SER A 199 17.20 12.38 13.12
C SER A 199 18.20 11.86 14.15
N SER A 200 18.43 10.55 14.18
CA SER A 200 19.48 9.96 15.01
C SER A 200 20.86 10.44 14.54
N PRO A 201 21.73 10.92 15.45
CA PRO A 201 23.02 11.48 15.06
C PRO A 201 23.93 10.40 14.49
N VAL A 202 24.54 10.68 13.33
CA VAL A 202 25.48 9.78 12.66
C VAL A 202 26.90 10.14 13.04
N LYS A 203 27.63 9.18 13.64
CA LYS A 203 29.02 9.38 14.04
C LYS A 203 29.92 9.51 12.80
N GLY A 204 30.65 10.63 12.69
CA GLY A 204 31.64 10.85 11.64
C GLY A 204 31.14 11.66 10.44
N MET A 205 29.89 12.15 10.49
CA MET A 205 29.31 13.05 9.50
C MET A 205 28.83 14.33 10.19
N THR A 206 28.93 15.46 9.51
CA THR A 206 28.34 16.73 9.98
C THR A 206 26.85 16.78 9.63
N GLU A 207 26.06 17.58 10.36
CA GLU A 207 24.62 17.73 10.09
C GLU A 207 24.33 18.27 8.68
N ARG A 208 25.18 19.16 8.16
CA ARG A 208 25.07 19.69 6.79
C ARG A 208 25.26 18.59 5.75
N GLN A 209 26.32 17.79 5.89
CA GLN A 209 26.57 16.65 5.01
C GLN A 209 25.40 15.65 5.03
N TYR A 210 24.88 15.34 6.22
CA TYR A 210 23.72 14.46 6.37
C TYR A 210 22.47 15.01 5.67
N ALA A 211 22.21 16.32 5.77
CA ALA A 211 21.07 16.96 5.12
C ALA A 211 21.19 16.94 3.59
N GLU A 212 22.38 17.20 3.05
CA GLU A 212 22.65 17.14 1.60
C GLU A 212 22.50 15.72 1.05
N GLU A 213 23.08 14.72 1.73
CA GLU A 213 22.92 13.31 1.35
C GLU A 213 21.45 12.89 1.42
N SER A 214 20.74 13.27 2.49
CA SER A 214 19.31 12.96 2.65
C SER A 214 18.47 13.58 1.53
N ALA A 215 18.78 14.80 1.09
CA ALA A 215 18.10 15.44 -0.03
C ALA A 215 18.36 14.72 -1.36
N LYS A 216 19.60 14.29 -1.60
CA LYS A 216 19.97 13.48 -2.77
C LYS A 216 19.24 12.15 -2.80
N TYR A 217 19.28 11.38 -1.72
CA TYR A 217 18.60 10.08 -1.64
C TYR A 217 17.08 10.22 -1.76
N ARG A 218 16.48 11.28 -1.19
CA ARG A 218 15.04 11.54 -1.31
C ARG A 218 14.60 11.72 -2.76
N LYS A 219 15.39 12.42 -3.58
CA LYS A 219 15.11 12.60 -5.02
C LYS A 219 15.17 11.25 -5.76
N ILE A 220 16.25 10.49 -5.55
CA ILE A 220 16.42 9.15 -6.16
C ILE A 220 15.25 8.22 -5.78
N HIS A 221 14.87 8.18 -4.50
CA HIS A 221 13.75 7.34 -4.07
C HIS A 221 12.39 7.82 -4.59
N ALA A 222 12.20 9.12 -4.78
CA ALA A 222 10.99 9.65 -5.41
C ALA A 222 10.87 9.18 -6.86
N GLU A 223 11.96 9.22 -7.63
CA GLU A 223 12.03 8.72 -9.01
C GLU A 223 11.80 7.20 -9.09
N GLN A 224 12.41 6.43 -8.19
CA GLN A 224 12.18 4.98 -8.09
C GLN A 224 10.71 4.67 -7.77
N TYR A 225 10.12 5.42 -6.84
CA TYR A 225 8.73 5.25 -6.45
C TYR A 225 7.75 5.59 -7.60
N THR A 226 7.98 6.68 -8.33
CA THR A 226 7.13 7.04 -9.49
C THR A 226 7.22 5.99 -10.60
N ALA A 227 8.42 5.46 -10.87
CA ALA A 227 8.61 4.37 -11.83
C ALA A 227 7.91 3.07 -11.42
N LEU A 228 7.98 2.68 -10.14
CA LEU A 228 7.28 1.49 -9.64
C LEU A 228 5.75 1.65 -9.70
N LYS A 229 5.24 2.83 -9.35
CA LYS A 229 3.80 3.13 -9.44
C LYS A 229 3.32 3.15 -10.91
N GLN A 230 4.18 3.56 -11.84
CA GLN A 230 3.89 3.46 -13.27
C GLN A 230 3.78 2.01 -13.72
N ARG A 231 4.71 1.13 -13.32
CA ARG A 231 4.62 -0.32 -13.59
C ARG A 231 3.36 -0.94 -12.98
N GLU A 232 2.99 -0.54 -11.77
CA GLU A 232 1.73 -0.97 -11.14
C GLU A 232 0.51 -0.62 -11.99
N LEU A 233 0.46 0.62 -12.48
CA LEU A 233 -0.63 1.09 -13.34
C LEU A 233 -0.65 0.37 -14.70
N GLN A 234 0.52 -0.04 -15.20
CA GLN A 234 0.60 -0.82 -16.43
C GLN A 234 -0.03 -2.21 -16.28
N GLU A 235 0.16 -2.86 -15.12
CA GLU A 235 -0.46 -4.16 -14.79
C GLU A 235 -1.95 -4.05 -14.39
N ALA A 236 -2.41 -2.86 -14.03
CA ALA A 236 -3.79 -2.61 -13.60
C ALA A 236 -4.79 -2.74 -14.78
N PRO A 237 -6.08 -3.00 -14.50
CA PRO A 237 -7.10 -3.02 -15.54
C PRO A 237 -7.18 -1.66 -16.26
N LEU A 238 -7.46 -1.70 -17.57
CA LEU A 238 -7.45 -0.53 -18.46
C LEU A 238 -8.32 0.64 -17.96
N ILE A 239 -9.41 0.34 -17.23
CA ILE A 239 -10.32 1.35 -16.67
C ILE A 239 -9.62 2.37 -15.76
N GLU A 240 -8.53 2.01 -15.10
CA GLU A 240 -7.81 2.92 -14.21
C GLU A 240 -7.04 4.01 -14.97
N ARG A 241 -6.75 3.79 -16.26
CA ARG A 241 -6.11 4.79 -17.13
C ARG A 241 -7.11 5.75 -17.77
N LEU A 242 -8.42 5.43 -17.72
CA LEU A 242 -9.45 6.27 -18.31
C LEU A 242 -9.60 7.60 -17.56
N HIS A 243 -10.13 8.60 -18.27
CA HIS A 243 -10.33 9.94 -17.75
C HIS A 243 -11.31 9.95 -16.57
N ARG A 244 -10.81 10.39 -15.41
CA ARG A 244 -11.59 10.60 -14.19
C ARG A 244 -11.33 12.04 -13.74
N PRO A 245 -12.23 12.99 -14.07
CA PRO A 245 -11.94 14.38 -13.86
C PRO A 245 -11.81 14.70 -12.37
N ASN A 246 -10.87 15.59 -12.04
CA ASN A 246 -10.73 16.09 -10.69
C ASN A 246 -11.89 17.05 -10.38
N MET A 247 -12.65 16.78 -9.31
CA MET A 247 -13.78 17.62 -8.92
C MET A 247 -13.39 18.74 -7.95
N THR A 248 -12.15 18.73 -7.41
CA THR A 248 -11.66 19.75 -6.46
C THR A 248 -11.67 21.20 -7.00
N PRO A 249 -11.45 21.47 -8.29
CA PRO A 249 -11.49 22.83 -8.83
C PRO A 249 -12.89 23.45 -8.88
N LEU A 250 -13.96 22.65 -8.76
CA LEU A 250 -15.34 23.14 -8.79
C LEU A 250 -15.76 23.67 -7.42
N THR A 251 -16.66 24.64 -7.41
CA THR A 251 -17.32 25.09 -6.17
C THR A 251 -18.40 24.10 -5.73
N GLU A 252 -18.73 24.08 -4.44
CA GLU A 252 -19.77 23.19 -3.90
C GLU A 252 -21.12 23.39 -4.62
N ALA A 253 -21.50 24.64 -4.91
CA ALA A 253 -22.72 24.96 -5.64
C ALA A 253 -22.75 24.38 -7.06
N GLN A 254 -21.62 24.41 -7.77
CA GLN A 254 -21.49 23.80 -9.10
C GLN A 254 -21.61 22.28 -9.01
N ILE A 255 -20.99 21.66 -8.01
CA ILE A 255 -21.08 20.21 -7.80
C ILE A 255 -22.55 19.81 -7.57
N GLU A 256 -23.28 20.53 -6.71
CA GLU A 256 -24.69 20.27 -6.48
C GLU A 256 -25.54 20.45 -7.74
N GLU A 257 -25.31 21.51 -8.52
CA GLU A 257 -26.03 21.75 -9.76
C GLU A 257 -25.82 20.61 -10.77
N GLY A 258 -24.57 20.18 -10.99
CA GLY A 258 -24.29 19.10 -11.93
C GLY A 258 -24.65 17.70 -11.41
N LEU A 259 -24.90 17.54 -10.10
CA LEU A 259 -25.55 16.33 -9.59
C LEU A 259 -27.06 16.30 -9.89
N ARG A 260 -27.69 17.48 -10.07
CA ARG A 260 -29.09 17.58 -10.52
C ARG A 260 -29.22 17.45 -12.04
N ASP A 261 -28.27 18.01 -12.80
CA ASP A 261 -28.24 17.93 -14.27
C ASP A 261 -27.02 17.16 -14.78
N ALA A 262 -27.27 15.94 -15.27
CA ALA A 262 -26.24 15.05 -15.80
C ALA A 262 -25.50 15.63 -17.03
N ASN A 263 -26.15 16.53 -17.79
CA ASN A 263 -25.54 17.10 -18.99
C ASN A 263 -24.36 18.01 -18.66
N LEU A 264 -24.38 18.71 -17.52
CA LEU A 264 -23.28 19.57 -17.08
C LEU A 264 -22.03 18.74 -16.78
N MET A 265 -22.18 17.66 -16.02
CA MET A 265 -21.04 16.79 -15.67
C MET A 265 -20.48 16.06 -16.90
N HIS A 266 -21.34 15.64 -17.82
CA HIS A 266 -20.91 15.03 -19.06
C HIS A 266 -20.21 16.03 -19.99
N ALA A 267 -20.72 17.28 -20.08
CA ALA A 267 -20.06 18.34 -20.84
C ALA A 267 -18.68 18.67 -20.26
N LEU A 268 -18.55 18.73 -18.93
CA LEU A 268 -17.26 18.90 -18.25
C LEU A 268 -16.29 17.77 -18.57
N TRP A 269 -16.77 16.52 -18.49
CA TRP A 269 -15.96 15.35 -18.82
C TRP A 269 -15.46 15.40 -20.27
N LYS A 270 -16.32 15.75 -21.23
CA LYS A 270 -15.96 15.88 -22.66
C LYS A 270 -14.97 17.02 -22.91
N ALA A 271 -15.21 18.19 -22.32
CA ALA A 271 -14.35 19.37 -22.53
C ALA A 271 -12.93 19.14 -21.98
N SER A 272 -12.82 18.49 -20.81
CA SER A 272 -11.56 18.22 -20.11
C SER A 272 -10.84 16.94 -20.53
N HIS A 273 -11.41 16.13 -21.42
CA HIS A 273 -10.82 14.85 -21.82
C HIS A 273 -9.45 15.05 -22.53
N PRO A 274 -8.46 14.17 -22.33
CA PRO A 274 -7.22 14.14 -23.11
C PRO A 274 -7.48 14.10 -24.62
N LYS A 275 -6.60 14.68 -25.46
CA LYS A 275 -6.75 14.62 -26.92
C LYS A 275 -6.42 13.21 -27.42
N SER A 276 -7.41 12.32 -27.39
CA SER A 276 -7.31 10.99 -27.97
C SER A 276 -7.92 10.96 -29.38
N PRO A 277 -7.55 10.01 -30.25
CA PRO A 277 -8.10 9.88 -31.61
C PRO A 277 -9.63 9.93 -31.67
N TYR A 278 -10.29 9.39 -30.63
CA TYR A 278 -11.75 9.30 -30.54
C TYR A 278 -12.42 10.53 -29.88
N HIS A 279 -11.67 11.34 -29.14
CA HIS A 279 -12.20 12.48 -28.38
C HIS A 279 -11.49 13.81 -28.70
N ARG A 280 -10.77 13.90 -29.83
CA ARG A 280 -10.09 15.12 -30.28
C ARG A 280 -10.96 16.08 -31.09
N ASP A 281 -12.22 15.74 -31.37
CA ASP A 281 -13.13 16.59 -32.16
C ASP A 281 -13.31 17.98 -31.52
N LEU A 282 -12.81 19.01 -32.21
CA LEU A 282 -12.78 20.37 -31.72
C LEU A 282 -14.19 20.96 -31.60
N GLN A 283 -15.09 20.66 -32.53
CA GLN A 283 -16.43 21.26 -32.54
C GLN A 283 -17.25 20.83 -31.32
N GLN A 284 -17.26 19.53 -31.03
CA GLN A 284 -17.98 18.99 -29.88
C GLN A 284 -17.41 19.49 -28.55
N ARG A 285 -16.08 19.61 -28.45
CA ARG A 285 -15.42 20.09 -27.23
C ARG A 285 -15.65 21.58 -26.99
N GLU A 286 -15.57 22.39 -28.04
CA GLU A 286 -15.91 23.81 -27.96
C GLU A 286 -17.38 24.02 -27.58
N MET A 287 -18.29 23.26 -28.16
CA MET A 287 -19.71 23.31 -27.80
C MET A 287 -19.92 22.96 -26.32
N ALA A 288 -19.25 21.91 -25.81
CA ALA A 288 -19.30 21.54 -24.41
C ALA A 288 -18.74 22.64 -23.48
N ARG A 289 -17.62 23.28 -23.86
CA ARG A 289 -17.06 24.43 -23.13
C ARG A 289 -18.03 25.61 -23.12
N ARG A 290 -18.61 25.97 -24.27
CA ARG A 290 -19.60 27.07 -24.35
C ARG A 290 -20.84 26.79 -23.51
N TYR A 291 -21.29 25.53 -23.48
CA TYR A 291 -22.41 25.11 -22.64
C TYR A 291 -22.12 25.30 -21.14
N LEU A 292 -20.92 24.93 -20.68
CA LEU A 292 -20.48 25.17 -19.30
C LEU A 292 -20.39 26.68 -18.99
N ASN A 293 -19.81 27.46 -19.90
CA ASN A 293 -19.69 28.91 -19.74
C ASN A 293 -21.05 29.61 -19.65
N ALA A 294 -22.05 29.16 -20.43
CA ALA A 294 -23.41 29.68 -20.39
C ALA A 294 -24.07 29.52 -19.01
N ARG A 295 -23.68 28.47 -18.28
CA ARG A 295 -24.12 28.17 -16.91
C ARG A 295 -23.23 28.82 -15.85
N GLY A 296 -22.24 29.61 -16.27
CA GLY A 296 -21.29 30.28 -15.39
C GLY A 296 -20.24 29.35 -14.79
N TRP A 297 -20.08 28.13 -15.32
CA TRP A 297 -19.02 27.22 -14.90
C TRP A 297 -17.71 27.64 -15.57
N LEU A 298 -16.64 27.75 -14.77
CA LEU A 298 -15.25 27.88 -15.22
C LEU A 298 -15.02 28.98 -16.27
N LYS A 299 -15.41 30.22 -15.92
CA LYS A 299 -15.23 31.39 -16.78
C LYS A 299 -13.75 31.54 -17.19
N ASP A 300 -13.54 31.77 -18.47
CA ASP A 300 -12.26 32.10 -19.10
C ASP A 300 -11.20 31.00 -19.19
N MET A 301 -11.48 29.75 -18.79
CA MET A 301 -10.51 28.66 -19.03
C MET A 301 -10.43 28.26 -20.50
N THR A 302 -9.21 28.09 -21.02
CA THR A 302 -8.97 27.48 -22.34
C THR A 302 -9.18 25.96 -22.29
N LEU A 303 -9.37 25.29 -23.44
CA LEU A 303 -9.55 23.84 -23.46
C LEU A 303 -8.32 23.09 -22.93
N ASP A 304 -7.12 23.58 -23.23
CA ASP A 304 -5.87 22.99 -22.75
C ASP A 304 -5.68 23.21 -21.23
N GLU A 305 -6.06 24.38 -20.71
CA GLU A 305 -6.12 24.62 -19.26
C GLU A 305 -7.11 23.69 -18.57
N MET A 306 -8.30 23.50 -19.15
CA MET A 306 -9.30 22.57 -18.60
C MET A 306 -8.75 21.14 -18.53
N GLN A 307 -7.97 20.69 -19.51
CA GLN A 307 -7.31 19.39 -19.43
C GLN A 307 -6.37 19.34 -18.22
N VAL A 308 -5.49 20.33 -18.05
CA VAL A 308 -4.53 20.34 -16.93
C VAL A 308 -5.22 20.35 -15.56
N VAL A 309 -6.24 21.19 -15.40
CA VAL A 309 -6.94 21.41 -14.13
C VAL A 309 -7.78 20.20 -13.71
N PHE A 310 -8.47 19.59 -14.67
CA PHE A 310 -9.38 18.48 -14.40
C PHE A 310 -8.74 17.11 -14.57
N MET A 311 -7.43 17.01 -14.81
CA MET A 311 -6.77 15.72 -14.94
C MET A 311 -6.77 14.89 -13.64
N ASN A 312 -6.72 13.57 -13.80
CA ASN A 312 -6.71 12.66 -12.67
C ASN A 312 -5.36 12.73 -11.92
N HIS A 313 -5.27 13.54 -10.87
CA HIS A 313 -4.05 13.67 -10.06
C HIS A 313 -3.66 12.40 -9.28
N ARG A 314 -4.47 11.33 -9.30
CA ARG A 314 -4.07 10.03 -8.71
C ARG A 314 -3.13 9.25 -9.64
N LEU A 315 -3.18 9.52 -10.95
CA LEU A 315 -2.28 8.90 -11.93
C LEU A 315 -0.83 9.31 -11.68
N PRO A 316 0.15 8.43 -11.94
CA PRO A 316 1.56 8.79 -11.90
C PRO A 316 1.89 9.88 -12.93
N ASP A 317 2.93 10.67 -12.64
CA ASP A 317 3.32 11.84 -13.45
C ASP A 317 3.65 11.48 -14.90
N ILE A 318 4.25 10.30 -15.11
CA ILE A 318 4.61 9.78 -16.44
C ILE A 318 3.37 9.49 -17.28
N GLU A 319 2.36 8.83 -16.71
CA GLU A 319 1.10 8.59 -17.43
C GLU A 319 0.37 9.91 -17.69
N ARG A 320 0.39 10.83 -16.72
CA ARG A 320 -0.24 12.15 -16.90
C ARG A 320 0.42 12.92 -18.02
N SER A 321 1.75 12.93 -18.12
CA SER A 321 2.44 13.58 -19.24
C SER A 321 2.18 12.87 -20.56
N HIS A 322 2.08 11.54 -20.57
CA HIS A 322 1.71 10.77 -21.75
C HIS A 322 0.31 11.13 -22.26
N GLN A 323 -0.67 11.30 -21.37
CA GLN A 323 -2.03 11.69 -21.75
C GLN A 323 -2.14 13.13 -22.28
N MET A 324 -1.19 13.99 -21.91
CA MET A 324 -1.11 15.37 -22.43
C MET A 324 -0.35 15.47 -23.74
N ASP A 325 0.39 14.43 -24.12
CA ASP A 325 1.22 14.40 -25.30
C ASP A 325 0.42 13.85 -26.48
N ASP A 326 -0.04 14.75 -27.35
CA ASP A 326 -0.91 14.44 -28.50
C ASP A 326 -0.30 13.33 -29.38
N GLY A 327 1.02 13.37 -29.61
CA GLY A 327 1.69 12.39 -30.46
C GLY A 327 1.66 10.97 -29.90
N LYS A 328 1.73 10.82 -28.58
CA LYS A 328 1.67 9.50 -27.93
C LYS A 328 0.25 8.96 -27.83
N MET A 329 -0.73 9.84 -27.66
CA MET A 329 -2.14 9.43 -27.63
C MET A 329 -2.64 8.98 -29.00
N ASP A 330 -2.07 9.52 -30.08
CA ASP A 330 -2.40 9.14 -31.46
C ASP A 330 -2.01 7.70 -31.81
N GLU A 331 -1.07 7.06 -31.09
CA GLU A 331 -0.70 5.65 -31.30
C GLU A 331 -1.80 4.67 -30.86
N HIS A 332 -2.70 5.10 -29.98
CA HIS A 332 -3.72 4.24 -29.37
C HIS A 332 -5.01 4.21 -30.19
N VAL A 333 -4.94 3.57 -31.35
CA VAL A 333 -6.09 3.36 -32.25
C VAL A 333 -6.52 1.89 -32.23
N TYR A 334 -7.82 1.65 -32.26
CA TYR A 334 -8.38 0.32 -32.45
C TYR A 334 -8.12 -0.14 -33.89
N TRP A 335 -7.22 -1.09 -34.06
CA TRP A 335 -6.91 -1.66 -35.37
C TRP A 335 -8.00 -2.65 -35.80
N SER A 336 -8.45 -2.55 -37.05
CA SER A 336 -9.22 -3.62 -37.68
C SER A 336 -8.28 -4.52 -38.48
N ARG A 337 -8.61 -5.81 -38.59
CA ARG A 337 -7.84 -6.76 -39.41
C ARG A 337 -7.77 -6.36 -40.88
N ASP A 338 -8.73 -5.55 -41.33
CA ASP A 338 -8.95 -5.19 -42.74
C ASP A 338 -8.47 -3.77 -43.08
N SER A 339 -7.96 -2.99 -42.12
CA SER A 339 -7.39 -1.68 -42.41
C SER A 339 -5.96 -1.85 -42.94
N THR A 340 -5.84 -2.10 -44.24
CA THR A 340 -4.64 -1.73 -44.99
C THR A 340 -4.41 -0.24 -44.78
N SER A 341 -3.25 0.09 -44.22
CA SER A 341 -2.62 1.41 -44.18
C SER A 341 -3.06 2.29 -45.35
N GLN A 342 -3.80 3.35 -45.06
CA GLN A 342 -3.94 4.54 -45.90
C GLN A 342 -3.34 5.73 -45.17
#